data_AF-A0A317VWN9-F1
#
_entry.id   AF-A0A317VWN9-F1
#
_cell.length_a   1.000
_cell.length_b   1.000
_cell.length_c   1.000
_cell.angle_alpha   90.00
_cell.angle_beta   90.00
_cell.angle_gamma   90.00
#
_symmetry.space_group_name_H-M   'P 1'
#
loop_
_entity.id
_entity.type
_entity.pdbx_description
1 polymer ?
#
loop_
_entity_poly.entity_id
_entity_poly.type
_entity_poly.pdbx_seq_one_letter_code
_entity_poly.pdbx_strand_id
1 'polypeptide(L)'
;MYLEVERKFAHLTTYPHPLHLITTTTAKIRRGGDFINSRFEELSIPDQIAHYVAQVTGSRKTERESFGLKKMAAFGTVRESWLADGEFGIVQDVTDFGHMVGEVEVEWESEGCKDGEERMKAKMEEMDARIAAFMGRYSWAFYMGVPKGKLMAYLERVGG
;
A
#
# COMPACT_ATOMS: atom_id res chain seq x y z
N MET A 1 -3.77 15.19 -4.95
CA MET A 1 -4.25 14.02 -4.18
C MET A 1 -4.17 12.82 -5.10
N TYR A 2 -3.41 11.79 -4.72
CA TYR A 2 -3.26 10.55 -5.51
C TYR A 2 -4.02 9.47 -4.75
N LEU A 3 -4.98 8.83 -5.42
CA LEU A 3 -5.75 7.70 -4.89
C LEU A 3 -5.38 6.47 -5.71
N GLU A 4 -4.81 5.48 -5.05
CA GLU A 4 -4.54 4.19 -5.65
C GLU A 4 -5.53 3.17 -5.07
N VAL A 5 -6.34 2.56 -5.92
CA VAL A 5 -7.24 1.46 -5.53
C VAL A 5 -6.65 0.19 -6.11
N GLU A 6 -6.15 -0.68 -5.25
CA GLU A 6 -5.55 -1.96 -5.63
C GLU A 6 -6.48 -3.11 -5.26
N ARG A 7 -6.42 -4.19 -6.06
CA ARG A 7 -7.02 -5.47 -5.71
C ARG A 7 -5.91 -6.48 -5.51
N LYS A 8 -5.82 -7.02 -4.30
CA LYS A 8 -4.87 -8.09 -3.97
C LYS A 8 -5.57 -9.44 -4.11
N PHE A 9 -4.85 -10.40 -4.66
CA PHE A 9 -5.28 -11.79 -4.78
C PHE A 9 -4.40 -12.63 -3.85
N ALA A 10 -5.03 -13.28 -2.86
CA ALA A 10 -4.33 -14.23 -1.99
C ALA A 10 -4.77 -15.66 -2.32
N HIS A 11 -3.79 -16.55 -2.48
CA HIS A 11 -4.04 -17.99 -2.61
C HIS A 11 -4.03 -18.62 -1.22
N LEU A 12 -5.20 -19.01 -0.71
CA LEU A 12 -5.28 -19.90 0.44
C LEU A 12 -5.34 -21.35 -0.06
N THR A 13 -4.33 -22.15 0.29
CA THR A 13 -4.35 -23.59 0.07
C THR A 13 -5.01 -24.28 1.26
N THR A 14 -6.31 -24.55 1.17
CA THR A 14 -7.00 -25.48 2.08
C THR A 14 -7.54 -26.67 1.29
N TYR A 15 -6.78 -27.78 1.30
CA TYR A 15 -7.30 -29.09 0.88
C TYR A 15 -8.42 -29.53 1.87
N PRO A 16 -9.55 -30.14 1.43
CA PRO A 16 -9.86 -30.67 0.10
C PRO A 16 -11.00 -29.90 -0.63
N HIS A 17 -11.09 -28.57 -0.49
CA HIS A 17 -12.16 -27.77 -1.08
C HIS A 17 -11.64 -26.71 -2.07
N PRO A 18 -12.49 -26.18 -2.97
CA PRO A 18 -12.05 -25.37 -4.11
C PRO A 18 -11.18 -24.19 -3.68
N LEU A 19 -10.21 -23.85 -4.54
CA LEU A 19 -9.37 -22.65 -4.41
C LEU A 19 -10.25 -21.41 -4.22
N HIS A 20 -10.43 -20.97 -2.98
CA HIS A 20 -11.03 -19.67 -2.70
C HIS A 20 -9.97 -18.61 -2.94
N LEU A 21 -10.02 -17.96 -4.11
CA LEU A 21 -9.34 -16.69 -4.32
C LEU A 21 -9.99 -15.67 -3.40
N ILE A 22 -9.31 -15.30 -2.32
CA ILE A 22 -9.70 -14.10 -1.57
C ILE A 22 -9.24 -12.91 -2.41
N THR A 23 -10.22 -12.11 -2.81
CA THR A 23 -9.98 -10.81 -3.41
C THR A 23 -10.24 -9.76 -2.35
N THR A 24 -9.22 -9.00 -2.01
CA THR A 24 -9.36 -7.82 -1.15
C THR A 24 -9.14 -6.58 -2.00
N THR A 25 -10.05 -5.62 -1.86
CA THR A 25 -9.91 -4.29 -2.44
C THR A 25 -9.44 -3.35 -1.35
N THR A 26 -8.36 -2.62 -1.61
CA THR A 26 -7.86 -1.58 -0.71
C THR A 26 -7.68 -0.28 -1.46
N ALA A 27 -7.90 0.84 -0.77
CA ALA A 27 -7.61 2.17 -1.27
C ALA A 27 -6.51 2.81 -0.43
N LYS A 28 -5.39 3.15 -1.09
CA LYS A 28 -4.26 3.86 -0.52
C LYS A 28 -4.43 5.36 -0.74
N ILE A 29 -4.58 6.09 0.35
CA ILE A 29 -4.73 7.55 0.37
C ILE A 29 -3.44 8.17 0.87
N ARG A 30 -2.73 8.90 0.01
CA ARG A 30 -1.50 9.58 0.44
C ARG A 30 -1.84 10.74 1.38
N ARG A 31 -1.31 10.69 2.61
CA ARG A 31 -1.45 11.74 3.63
C ARG A 31 -0.21 12.63 3.76
N GLY A 32 0.95 12.18 3.27
CA GLY A 32 2.16 13.00 3.23
C GLY A 32 3.40 12.23 2.77
N GLY A 33 4.57 12.82 3.02
CA GLY A 33 5.86 12.20 2.71
C GLY A 33 6.35 12.48 1.28
N ASP A 34 7.47 11.88 0.90
CA ASP A 34 8.13 11.96 -0.41
C ASP A 34 8.30 10.57 -1.06
N PHE A 35 9.11 10.46 -2.13
CA PHE A 35 9.33 9.19 -2.83
C PHE A 35 10.12 8.15 -2.03
N ILE A 36 10.80 8.56 -0.96
CA ILE A 36 11.63 7.71 -0.11
C ILE A 36 10.86 7.33 1.16
N ASN A 37 10.17 8.29 1.76
CA ASN A 37 9.37 8.08 2.96
C ASN A 37 7.95 8.62 2.74
N SER A 38 7.03 7.72 2.43
CA SER A 38 5.63 8.05 2.13
C SER A 38 4.71 7.66 3.28
N ARG A 39 3.65 8.46 3.49
CA ARG A 39 2.64 8.21 4.52
C ARG A 39 1.28 7.98 3.86
N PHE A 40 0.68 6.82 4.16
CA PHE A 40 -0.60 6.41 3.60
C PHE A 40 -1.61 6.08 4.69
N GLU A 41 -2.87 6.31 4.36
CA GLU A 41 -4.00 5.71 5.04
C GLU A 41 -4.60 4.65 4.11
N GLU A 42 -4.78 3.44 4.61
CA GLU A 42 -5.37 2.33 3.87
C GLU A 42 -6.82 2.11 4.30
N LEU A 43 -7.74 2.21 3.34
CA LEU A 43 -9.13 1.81 3.53
C LEU A 43 -9.36 0.45 2.90
N SER A 44 -9.89 -0.50 3.66
CA SER A 44 -10.19 -1.87 3.21
C SER A 44 -11.70 -2.18 3.18
N ILE A 45 -12.53 -1.29 3.75
CA ILE A 45 -13.99 -1.46 3.78
C ILE A 45 -14.60 -0.88 2.49
N PRO A 46 -15.29 -1.68 1.65
CA PRO A 46 -15.79 -1.24 0.36
C PRO A 46 -16.68 0.02 0.40
N ASP A 47 -17.52 0.16 1.42
CA ASP A 47 -18.38 1.33 1.59
C ASP A 47 -17.58 2.61 1.91
N GLN A 48 -16.51 2.49 2.70
CA GLN A 48 -15.61 3.61 2.98
C GLN A 48 -14.82 4.01 1.72
N ILE A 49 -14.36 3.02 0.96
CA ILE A 49 -13.69 3.25 -0.33
C ILE A 49 -14.66 3.95 -1.31
N ALA A 50 -15.89 3.46 -1.44
CA ALA A 50 -16.89 4.07 -2.32
C ALA A 50 -17.22 5.51 -1.90
N HIS A 51 -17.35 5.76 -0.59
CA HIS A 51 -17.57 7.10 -0.06
C HIS A 51 -16.40 8.04 -0.41
N TYR A 52 -15.17 7.60 -0.20
CA TYR A 52 -13.98 8.39 -0.50
C TYR A 52 -13.82 8.65 -2.00
N VAL A 53 -14.00 7.62 -2.84
CA VAL A 53 -13.97 7.77 -4.32
C VAL A 53 -15.04 8.76 -4.77
N ALA A 54 -16.24 8.73 -4.19
CA ALA A 54 -17.30 9.66 -4.51
C ALA A 54 -16.96 11.11 -4.12
N GLN A 55 -16.27 11.33 -2.99
CA GLN A 55 -15.78 12.65 -2.59
C GLN A 55 -14.76 13.22 -3.58
N VAL A 56 -13.86 12.37 -4.10
CA VAL A 56 -12.78 12.81 -5.00
C VAL A 56 -13.27 12.97 -6.45
N THR A 57 -14.14 12.08 -6.91
CA THR A 57 -14.51 11.96 -8.34
C THR A 57 -15.95 12.38 -8.65
N GLY A 58 -16.81 12.52 -7.64
CA GLY A 58 -18.25 12.68 -7.80
C GLY A 58 -19.02 11.38 -8.15
N SER A 59 -18.30 10.28 -8.43
CA SER A 59 -18.89 8.99 -8.80
C SER A 59 -19.40 8.22 -7.57
N ARG A 60 -20.71 7.98 -7.49
CA ARG A 60 -21.35 7.21 -6.38
C ARG A 60 -21.49 5.72 -6.70
N LYS A 61 -20.51 5.17 -7.42
CA LYS A 61 -20.51 3.79 -7.88
C LYS A 61 -19.96 2.85 -6.80
N THR A 62 -20.45 1.63 -6.79
CA THR A 62 -20.05 0.62 -5.78
C THR A 62 -18.84 -0.19 -6.25
N GLU A 63 -18.28 -1.03 -5.38
CA GLU A 63 -17.21 -1.96 -5.73
C GLU A 63 -17.57 -2.88 -6.91
N ARG A 64 -18.84 -3.29 -7.03
CA ARG A 64 -19.36 -4.09 -8.15
C ARG A 64 -19.20 -3.38 -9.50
N GLU A 65 -19.26 -2.06 -9.48
CA GLU A 65 -19.07 -1.19 -10.64
C GLU A 65 -17.64 -0.63 -10.70
N SER A 66 -16.69 -1.24 -9.98
CA SER A 66 -15.30 -0.77 -9.84
C SER A 66 -15.19 0.68 -9.39
N PHE A 67 -16.15 1.16 -8.60
CA PHE A 67 -16.28 2.56 -8.16
C PHE A 67 -16.34 3.58 -9.32
N GLY A 68 -16.63 3.12 -10.54
CA GLY A 68 -16.59 3.93 -11.76
C GLY A 68 -15.16 4.20 -12.27
N LEU A 69 -14.15 3.53 -11.72
CA LEU A 69 -12.75 3.67 -12.12
C LEU A 69 -12.40 2.71 -13.25
N LYS A 70 -11.51 3.17 -14.14
CA LYS A 70 -10.93 2.34 -15.20
C LYS A 70 -9.62 1.73 -14.72
N LYS A 71 -9.44 0.43 -14.92
CA LYS A 71 -8.17 -0.26 -14.64
C LYS A 71 -7.03 0.39 -15.44
N MET A 72 -5.98 0.84 -14.75
CA MET A 72 -4.80 1.46 -15.36
C MET A 72 -3.61 0.50 -15.50
N ALA A 73 -3.44 -0.43 -14.57
CA ALA A 73 -2.35 -1.39 -14.56
C ALA A 73 -2.82 -2.74 -14.01
N ALA A 74 -2.15 -3.81 -14.44
CA ALA A 74 -2.27 -5.14 -13.87
C ALA A 74 -0.93 -5.87 -14.01
N PHE A 75 -0.34 -6.25 -12.89
CA PHE A 75 0.91 -6.98 -12.81
C PHE A 75 0.92 -7.83 -11.54
N GLY A 76 1.62 -8.96 -11.57
CA GLY A 76 1.87 -9.80 -10.40
C GLY A 76 3.08 -9.34 -9.60
N THR A 77 3.07 -9.59 -8.30
CA THR A 77 4.22 -9.39 -7.41
C THR A 77 4.42 -10.63 -6.55
N VAL A 78 5.64 -11.15 -6.51
CA VAL A 78 6.09 -12.09 -5.49
C VAL A 78 6.64 -11.25 -4.33
N ARG A 79 6.06 -11.45 -3.15
CA ARG A 79 6.41 -10.70 -1.94
C ARG A 79 7.12 -11.62 -0.95
N GLU A 80 8.27 -11.19 -0.48
CA GLU A 80 8.92 -11.72 0.71
C GLU A 80 8.80 -10.69 1.83
N SER A 81 8.47 -11.13 3.04
CA SER A 81 8.31 -10.24 4.19
C SER A 81 9.00 -10.79 5.43
N TRP A 82 9.57 -9.88 6.20
CA TRP A 82 10.25 -10.15 7.46
C TRP A 82 9.83 -9.13 8.50
N LEU A 83 9.78 -9.54 9.77
CA LEU A 83 9.54 -8.64 10.89
C LEU A 83 10.86 -8.39 11.63
N ALA A 84 11.34 -7.16 11.60
CA ALA A 84 12.53 -6.71 12.31
C ALA A 84 12.15 -5.96 13.60
N ASP A 85 12.93 -6.18 14.66
CA ASP A 85 12.74 -5.57 15.98
C ASP A 85 11.31 -5.70 16.57
N GLY A 86 10.54 -6.67 16.09
CA GLY A 86 9.16 -6.94 16.53
C GLY A 86 8.11 -5.95 16.01
N GLU A 87 8.50 -4.96 15.19
CA GLU A 87 7.61 -3.85 14.81
C GLU A 87 7.81 -3.32 13.39
N PHE A 88 8.97 -3.50 12.78
CA PHE A 88 9.25 -3.04 11.42
C PHE A 88 9.04 -4.17 10.43
N GLY A 89 8.06 -4.02 9.54
CA GLY A 89 7.88 -4.91 8.40
C GLY A 89 8.90 -4.56 7.32
N ILE A 90 9.82 -5.47 7.00
CA ILE A 90 10.68 -5.37 5.82
C ILE A 90 10.01 -6.19 4.72
N VAL A 91 9.77 -5.56 3.59
CA VAL A 91 9.08 -6.19 2.46
C VAL A 91 9.97 -6.07 1.23
N GLN A 92 10.10 -7.16 0.49
CA GLN A 92 10.74 -7.17 -0.82
C GLN A 92 9.74 -7.70 -1.85
N ASP A 93 9.40 -6.85 -2.81
CA ASP A 93 8.52 -7.19 -3.91
C ASP A 93 9.31 -7.34 -5.20
N VAL A 94 9.11 -8.48 -5.87
CA VAL A 94 9.57 -8.71 -7.24
C VAL A 94 8.35 -8.80 -8.15
N THR A 95 8.25 -7.85 -9.07
CA THR A 95 7.19 -7.81 -10.07
C THR A 95 7.42 -8.84 -11.18
N ASP A 96 6.36 -9.30 -11.83
CA ASP A 96 6.43 -10.22 -12.98
C ASP A 96 7.15 -9.66 -14.21
N PHE A 97 7.37 -8.34 -14.24
CA PHE A 97 8.13 -7.64 -15.26
C PHE A 97 9.59 -7.37 -14.88
N GLY A 98 10.06 -7.96 -13.78
CA GLY A 98 11.48 -7.96 -13.37
C GLY A 98 11.92 -6.75 -12.55
N HIS A 99 11.01 -5.85 -12.17
CA HIS A 99 11.31 -4.76 -11.24
C HIS A 99 11.25 -5.26 -9.80
N MET A 100 12.28 -4.93 -9.03
CA MET A 100 12.41 -5.29 -7.62
C MET A 100 12.40 -4.02 -6.76
N VAL A 101 11.63 -4.03 -5.68
CA VAL A 101 11.58 -2.93 -4.72
C VAL A 101 11.57 -3.48 -3.29
N GLY A 102 12.36 -2.87 -2.42
CA GLY A 102 12.36 -3.14 -0.98
C GLY A 102 11.75 -1.97 -0.23
N GLU A 103 10.88 -2.25 0.73
CA GLU A 103 10.17 -1.25 1.54
C GLU A 103 10.31 -1.63 3.02
N VAL A 104 10.45 -0.62 3.88
CA VAL A 104 10.34 -0.79 5.34
C VAL A 104 9.07 -0.08 5.76
N GLU A 105 8.14 -0.85 6.30
CA GLU A 105 6.80 -0.41 6.65
C GLU A 105 6.61 -0.53 8.17
N VAL A 106 5.89 0.44 8.73
CA VAL A 106 5.34 0.36 10.08
C VAL A 106 3.85 0.61 9.93
N GLU A 107 3.05 -0.32 10.42
CA GLU A 107 1.59 -0.23 10.36
C GLU A 107 1.03 0.06 11.75
N TRP A 108 -0.04 0.83 11.80
CA TRP A 108 -0.80 1.07 13.01
C TRP A 108 -2.29 1.07 12.67
N GLU A 109 -3.03 0.16 13.28
CA GLU A 109 -4.48 0.12 13.16
C GLU A 109 -5.10 1.21 14.04
N SER A 110 -5.86 2.11 13.40
CA SER A 110 -6.71 3.07 14.08
C SER A 110 -8.11 2.48 14.26
N GLU A 111 -8.57 2.37 15.50
CA GLU A 111 -9.98 2.10 15.79
C GLU A 111 -10.79 3.37 15.45
N GLY A 112 -11.44 3.37 14.29
CA GLY A 112 -11.95 4.56 13.60
C GLY A 112 -12.73 5.61 14.41
N CYS A 113 -12.78 6.82 13.83
CA CYS A 113 -13.54 8.02 14.23
C CYS A 113 -13.28 8.61 15.62
N LYS A 114 -12.52 7.96 16.51
CA LYS A 114 -12.18 8.52 17.84
C LYS A 114 -10.86 9.27 17.89
N ASP A 115 -9.98 8.98 16.93
CA ASP A 115 -8.70 9.67 16.83
C ASP A 115 -8.90 10.93 15.99
N GLY A 116 -8.84 12.09 16.67
CA GLY A 116 -8.87 13.37 15.98
C GLY A 116 -7.72 13.47 14.97
N GLU A 117 -7.91 14.27 13.92
CA GLU A 117 -6.92 14.47 12.84
C GLU A 117 -5.52 14.81 13.38
N GLU A 118 -5.43 15.56 14.49
CA GLU A 118 -4.17 15.89 15.17
C GLU A 118 -3.45 14.66 15.73
N ARG A 119 -4.18 13.72 16.35
CA ARG A 119 -3.60 12.48 16.88
C ARG A 119 -3.10 11.59 15.75
N MET A 120 -3.88 11.48 14.67
CA MET A 120 -3.46 10.73 13.48
C MET A 120 -2.19 11.33 12.87
N LYS A 121 -2.12 12.65 12.75
CA LYS A 121 -0.95 13.36 12.24
C LYS A 121 0.28 13.16 13.13
N ALA A 122 0.13 13.34 14.45
CA ALA A 122 1.22 13.12 15.41
C ALA A 122 1.73 11.68 15.37
N LYS A 123 0.82 10.70 15.26
CA LYS A 123 1.21 9.28 15.15
C LYS A 123 1.95 8.99 13.86
N MET A 124 1.50 9.56 12.74
CA MET A 124 2.20 9.45 11.46
C MET A 124 3.60 10.08 11.50
N GLU A 125 3.79 11.20 12.18
CA GLU A 125 5.11 11.82 12.37
C GLU A 125 6.01 11.00 13.30
N GLU A 126 5.45 10.39 14.35
CA GLU A 126 6.18 9.45 15.22
C GLU A 126 6.68 8.22 14.43
N MET A 127 5.82 7.61 13.61
CA MET A 127 6.17 6.46 12.78
C MET A 127 7.26 6.81 11.76
N ASP A 128 7.16 7.98 11.14
CA ASP A 128 8.15 8.52 10.19
C ASP A 128 9.55 8.64 10.82
N ALA A 129 9.62 9.24 12.02
CA ALA A 129 10.87 9.39 12.77
C ALA A 129 11.48 8.04 13.15
N ARG A 130 10.63 7.04 13.45
CA ARG A 130 11.07 5.68 13.79
C ARG A 130 11.64 4.95 12.58
N ILE A 131 10.99 5.04 11.42
CA ILE A 131 11.53 4.49 10.16
C ILE A 131 12.87 5.17 9.83
N ALA A 132 12.98 6.49 9.97
CA ALA A 132 14.23 7.20 9.73
C ALA A 132 15.37 6.72 10.64
N ALA A 133 15.09 6.51 11.94
CA ALA A 133 16.06 5.97 12.89
C ALA A 133 16.46 4.52 12.56
N PHE A 134 15.49 3.68 12.17
CA PHE A 134 15.72 2.31 11.74
C PHE A 134 16.60 2.24 10.50
N MET A 135 16.27 3.02 9.47
CA MET A 135 17.06 3.11 8.23
C MET A 135 18.47 3.63 8.49
N GLY A 136 18.65 4.56 9.43
CA GLY A 136 19.98 5.01 9.87
C GLY A 136 20.79 3.88 10.52
N ARG A 137 20.17 3.14 11.44
CA ARG A 137 20.80 2.03 12.18
C ARG A 137 21.21 0.87 11.26
N TYR A 138 20.36 0.54 10.30
CA TYR A 138 20.54 -0.56 9.36
C TYR A 138 20.94 -0.08 7.97
N SER A 139 21.57 1.10 7.86
CA SER A 139 22.03 1.67 6.59
C SER A 139 22.98 0.76 5.80
N TRP A 140 23.63 -0.18 6.47
CA TRP A 140 24.47 -1.21 5.83
C TRP A 140 23.68 -2.32 5.13
N ALA A 141 22.40 -2.51 5.45
CA ALA A 141 21.55 -3.56 4.90
C ALA A 141 20.68 -3.08 3.74
N PHE A 142 20.45 -1.77 3.62
CA PHE A 142 19.54 -1.19 2.62
C PHE A 142 20.30 -0.38 1.57
N TYR A 143 19.95 -0.61 0.30
CA TYR A 143 20.53 0.15 -0.81
C TYR A 143 19.89 1.55 -0.91
N MET A 144 20.68 2.61 -0.71
CA MET A 144 20.25 4.02 -0.80
C MET A 144 20.15 4.54 -2.24
N GLY A 145 19.54 3.75 -3.13
CA GLY A 145 19.27 4.17 -4.51
C GLY A 145 18.13 5.18 -4.62
N VAL A 146 17.69 5.49 -5.84
CA VAL A 146 16.41 6.17 -6.08
C VAL A 146 15.33 5.08 -6.10
N PRO A 147 14.57 4.86 -5.01
CA PRO A 147 13.53 3.85 -5.01
C PRO A 147 12.47 4.23 -6.04
N LYS A 148 12.07 3.26 -6.86
CA LYS A 148 11.02 3.43 -7.85
C LYS A 148 9.84 2.54 -7.49
N GLY A 149 8.69 3.16 -7.27
CA GLY A 149 7.46 2.43 -6.98
C GLY A 149 7.04 1.54 -8.14
N LYS A 150 6.39 0.41 -7.81
CA LYS A 150 5.96 -0.62 -8.77
C LYS A 150 5.09 -0.06 -9.89
N LEU A 151 4.11 0.77 -9.55
CA LEU A 151 3.20 1.37 -10.53
C LEU A 151 3.93 2.32 -11.51
N MET A 152 4.89 3.11 -11.03
CA MET A 152 5.70 3.96 -11.91
C MET A 152 6.58 3.13 -12.85
N ALA A 153 7.19 2.06 -12.34
CA ALA A 153 7.99 1.15 -13.16
C ALA A 153 7.13 0.45 -14.24
N TYR A 154 5.88 0.09 -13.91
CA TYR A 154 4.94 -0.46 -14.88
C TYR A 154 4.56 0.54 -15.98
N LEU A 155 4.23 1.78 -15.60
CA LEU A 155 3.83 2.81 -16.56
C LEU A 155 4.94 3.16 -17.54
N GLU A 156 6.20 3.19 -17.10
CA GLU A 156 7.32 3.39 -18.01
C GLU A 156 7.55 2.21 -18.95
N ARG A 157 7.31 0.99 -18.49
CA ARG A 157 7.42 -0.20 -19.34
C ARG A 157 6.34 -0.25 -20.42
N VAL A 158 5.11 0.15 -20.10
CA VAL A 158 3.95 0.03 -21.00
C VAL A 158 3.73 1.29 -21.85
N GLY A 159 4.23 2.44 -21.39
CA GLY A 159 4.14 3.72 -22.11
C GLY A 159 5.32 4.05 -23.02
N GLY A 160 6.28 3.13 -23.19
CA GLY A 160 7.43 3.22 -24.10
C GLY A 160 7.21 2.56 -25.44
#